data_AF-A0A8E8K8Z0-F1
#
_entry.id   AF-A0A8E8K8Z0-F1
#
_cell.length_a   1.000
_cell.length_b   1.000
_cell.length_c   1.000
_cell.angle_alpha   90.00
_cell.angle_beta   90.00
_cell.angle_gamma   90.00
#
_symmetry.space_group_name_H-M   'P 1'
#
loop_
_entity.id
_entity.type
_entity.pdbx_description
1 polymer ?
#
loop_
_entity_poly.entity_id
_entity_poly.type
_entity_poly.pdbx_seq_one_letter_code
_entity_poly.pdbx_strand_id
1 'polypeptide(L)' 'MIDDIFEFIFQMLLELVPNAVWKVLLAVIGTVMAAVGTTVITDSTRTGAALLLVGAVLSVGSLVSLYRSR' A
#
# COMPACT_ATOMS: atom_id res chain seq x y z
N MET A 1 10.70 -9.56 22.13
CA MET A 1 11.94 -10.15 21.59
C MET A 1 11.87 -10.30 20.07
N ILE A 2 10.89 -11.01 19.50
CA ILE A 2 10.73 -11.05 18.02
C ILE A 2 10.22 -9.71 17.47
N ASP A 3 9.30 -9.04 18.16
CA ASP A 3 8.82 -7.70 17.80
C ASP A 3 9.94 -6.67 17.72
N ASP A 4 10.89 -6.70 18.67
CA ASP A 4 12.05 -5.80 18.68
C ASP A 4 12.97 -6.02 17.47
N ILE A 5 13.13 -7.28 17.04
CA ILE A 5 13.92 -7.63 15.85
C ILE A 5 13.21 -7.14 14.58
N PHE A 6 11.88 -7.33 14.49
CA PHE A 6 11.10 -6.83 13.36
C PHE A 6 11.14 -5.29 13.29
N GLU A 7 11.01 -4.59 14.41
CA GLU A 7 11.07 -3.14 14.47
C GLU A 7 12.44 -2.62 14.02
N PHE A 8 13.53 -3.26 14.45
CA PHE A 8 14.88 -2.92 14.02
C PHE A 8 15.10 -3.11 12.52
N ILE A 9 14.63 -4.24 11.96
CA ILE A 9 14.70 -4.51 10.51
C ILE A 9 13.86 -3.49 9.74
N PHE A 10 12.68 -3.14 10.24
CA PHE A 10 11.78 -2.19 9.59
C PHE A 10 12.36 -0.78 9.59
N GLN A 11 12.94 -0.33 10.70
CA GLN A 11 13.65 0.95 10.77
C GLN A 11 14.85 0.98 9.82
N MET A 12 15.67 -0.07 9.80
CA MET A 12 16.82 -0.18 8.90
C MET A 12 16.40 -0.14 7.42
N LEU A 13 15.31 -0.82 7.06
CA LEU A 13 14.75 -0.78 5.71
C LEU A 13 14.17 0.60 5.37
N LEU A 14 13.48 1.26 6.32
CA LEU A 14 12.95 2.62 6.13
C LEU A 14 14.07 3.64 5.90
N GLU A 15 15.20 3.49 6.59
CA GLU A 15 16.33 4.41 6.51
C GLU A 15 17.14 4.22 5.21
N LEU A 16 17.20 2.98 4.69
CA LEU A 16 17.95 2.64 3.49
C LEU A 16 17.16 2.90 2.18
N VAL A 17 15.84 2.81 2.22
CA VAL A 17 14.99 2.83 1.02
C VAL A 17 14.57 4.26 0.67
N PRO A 18 14.90 4.78 -0.53
CA PRO A 18 14.49 6.11 -0.95
C PRO A 18 12.97 6.29 -0.90
N ASN A 19 12.50 7.46 -0.47
CA ASN A 19 11.06 7.77 -0.36
C ASN A 19 10.27 7.51 -1.66
N ALA A 20 10.91 7.66 -2.83
CA ALA A 20 10.31 7.31 -4.11
C ALA A 20 9.96 5.81 -4.24
N VAL A 21 10.81 4.92 -3.70
CA VAL A 21 10.58 3.47 -3.69
C VAL A 21 9.39 3.12 -2.80
N TRP A 22 9.28 3.73 -1.61
CA TRP A 22 8.11 3.56 -0.74
C TRP A 22 6.80 3.92 -1.43
N LYS A 23 6.79 5.04 -2.18
CA LYS A 23 5.63 5.44 -2.96
C LYS A 23 5.30 4.39 -4.03
N VAL A 24 6.27 3.94 -4.82
CA VAL A 24 6.01 2.89 -5.82
C VAL A 24 5.48 1.62 -5.15
N LEU A 25 6.03 1.22 -4.01
CA LEU A 25 5.60 0.03 -3.27
C LEU A 25 4.15 0.17 -2.79
N LEU A 26 3.79 1.31 -2.21
CA LEU A 26 2.40 1.62 -1.80
C LEU A 26 1.45 1.61 -2.99
N ALA A 27 1.90 2.09 -4.16
CA ALA A 27 1.09 2.08 -5.37
C ALA A 27 0.79 0.66 -5.87
N VAL A 28 1.79 -0.22 -5.83
CA VAL A 28 1.65 -1.64 -6.17
C VAL A 28 0.71 -2.34 -5.18
N ILE A 29 0.92 -2.14 -3.87
CA ILE A 29 0.06 -2.72 -2.83
C ILE A 29 -1.39 -2.27 -3.01
N GLY A 30 -1.63 -0.97 -3.23
CA GLY A 30 -2.97 -0.45 -3.49
C GLY A 30 -3.62 -1.09 -4.72
N THR A 31 -2.84 -1.34 -5.77
CA THR A 31 -3.33 -1.95 -7.01
C THR A 31 -3.74 -3.40 -6.77
N VAL A 32 -2.92 -4.16 -6.04
CA VAL A 32 -3.24 -5.54 -5.65
C VAL A 32 -4.48 -5.58 -4.75
N MET A 33 -4.59 -4.69 -3.76
CA MET A 33 -5.78 -4.57 -2.92
C MET A 33 -7.04 -4.26 -3.72
N ALA A 34 -6.95 -3.37 -4.71
CA ALA A 34 -8.08 -3.07 -5.58
C ALA A 34 -8.47 -4.30 -6.42
N ALA A 35 -7.49 -5.03 -6.98
CA ALA A 35 -7.74 -6.27 -7.71
C ALA A 35 -8.43 -7.32 -6.83
N VAL A 36 -7.94 -7.55 -5.60
CA VAL A 36 -8.58 -8.44 -4.61
C VAL A 36 -9.98 -7.92 -4.25
N GLY A 37 -10.15 -6.61 -4.11
CA GLY A 37 -11.45 -6.00 -3.88
C GLY A 37 -12.46 -6.33 -4.99
N THR A 38 -12.03 -6.32 -6.26
CA THR A 38 -12.90 -6.72 -7.38
C THR A 38 -13.32 -8.18 -7.32
N THR A 39 -12.45 -9.09 -6.86
CA THR A 39 -12.79 -10.51 -6.75
C THR A 39 -13.67 -10.80 -5.53
N VAL A 40 -13.49 -10.04 -4.45
CA VAL A 40 -14.27 -10.21 -3.21
C VAL A 40 -15.64 -9.55 -3.29
N ILE A 41 -15.85 -8.57 -4.19
CA ILE A 41 -17.12 -7.84 -4.28
C ILE A 41 -18.32 -8.74 -4.65
N THR A 42 -18.05 -9.85 -5.34
CA THR A 42 -19.07 -10.84 -5.71
C THR A 42 -19.57 -11.65 -4.51
N ASP A 43 -18.69 -11.89 -3.53
CA ASP A 43 -19.01 -12.65 -2.31
C ASP A 43 -19.50 -11.76 -1.17
N SER A 44 -18.89 -10.58 -1.01
CA SER A 44 -19.28 -9.57 -0.02
C SER A 44 -19.08 -8.18 -0.59
N THR A 45 -20.19 -7.54 -0.99
CA THR A 45 -20.18 -6.19 -1.55
C THR A 45 -19.56 -5.17 -0.59
N ARG A 46 -19.81 -5.29 0.72
CA ARG A 46 -19.27 -4.37 1.73
C ARG A 46 -17.75 -4.50 1.86
N THR A 47 -17.25 -5.73 1.92
CA THR A 47 -15.80 -6.00 2.06
C THR A 47 -15.06 -5.67 0.76
N GLY A 48 -15.59 -6.08 -0.40
CA GLY A 48 -15.02 -5.78 -1.70
C GLY A 48 -14.98 -4.29 -2.01
N ALA A 49 -16.06 -3.54 -1.70
CA ALA A 49 -16.07 -2.09 -1.87
C ALA A 49 -15.07 -1.39 -0.94
N ALA A 50 -14.92 -1.85 0.31
CA ALA A 50 -13.92 -1.31 1.22
C ALA A 50 -12.49 -1.53 0.70
N LEU A 51 -12.18 -2.75 0.24
CA LEU A 51 -10.89 -3.09 -0.37
C LEU A 51 -10.59 -2.25 -1.61
N LEU A 52 -11.60 -2.02 -2.46
CA LEU A 52 -11.48 -1.17 -3.64
C LEU A 52 -11.17 0.28 -3.29
N LEU A 53 -11.91 0.85 -2.33
CA LEU A 53 -11.68 2.22 -1.89
C LEU A 53 -10.30 2.39 -1.26
N VAL A 54 -9.92 1.48 -0.37
CA VAL A 54 -8.60 1.51 0.29
C VAL A 54 -7.49 1.34 -0.75
N GLY A 55 -7.63 0.38 -1.66
CA GLY A 55 -6.67 0.14 -2.74
C GLY A 55 -6.53 1.36 -3.66
N ALA A 56 -7.64 1.96 -4.08
CA ALA A 56 -7.65 3.15 -4.93
C ALA A 56 -7.00 4.35 -4.23
N VAL A 57 -7.30 4.58 -2.94
CA VAL A 57 -6.70 5.68 -2.17
C VAL A 57 -5.19 5.48 -2.01
N LEU A 58 -4.74 4.26 -1.70
CA LEU A 58 -3.32 3.93 -1.59
C LEU A 58 -2.59 4.14 -2.92
N SER A 59 -3.16 3.65 -4.03
CA SER A 59 -2.58 3.80 -5.36
C SER A 59 -2.52 5.25 -5.83
N VAL A 60 -3.66 5.94 -5.82
CA VAL A 60 -3.76 7.32 -6.31
C VAL A 60 -3.00 8.27 -5.39
N GLY A 61 -3.16 8.14 -4.07
CA GLY A 61 -2.45 8.95 -3.09
C GLY A 61 -0.93 8.80 -3.21
N SER A 62 -0.45 7.58 -3.45
CA SER A 62 0.95 7.34 -3.67
C SER A 62 1.49 7.94 -4.98
N LEU A 63 0.75 7.77 -6.08
CA LEU A 63 1.11 8.35 -7.38
C LEU A 63 1.12 9.88 -7.35
N VAL A 64 0.13 10.51 -6.71
CA VAL A 64 0.06 11.96 -6.52
C VAL A 64 1.22 12.44 -5.65
N SER A 65 1.52 11.73 -4.57
CA SER A 65 2.67 12.03 -3.70
C SER A 65 4.00 11.90 -4.45
N LEU A 66 4.12 10.96 -5.39
CA LEU A 66 5.30 10.78 -6.22
C LEU A 66 5.44 11.92 -7.23
N TYR A 67 4.33 12.29 -7.88
CA TYR A 67 4.30 13.40 -8.84
C TYR A 67 4.65 14.74 -8.19
N ARG A 68 4.13 15.02 -6.98
CA ARG A 68 4.40 16.26 -6.23
C ARG A 68 5.83 16.35 -5.67
N SER A 69 6.54 15.23 -5.61
CA SER A 69 7.88 15.14 -5.03
C SER A 69 9.00 15.34 -6.05
N ARG A 70 8.66 15.63 -7.31
CA ARG A 70 9.57 16.18 -8.32
C ARG A 70 9.51 17.70 -8.28
#